data_AF-A0A2I0TJP8-F1
#
_entry.id   AF-A0A2I0TJP8-F1
#
_cell.length_a   1.000
_cell.length_b   1.000
_cell.length_c   1.000
_cell.angle_alpha   90.00
_cell.angle_beta   90.00
_cell.angle_gamma   90.00
#
_symmetry.space_group_name_H-M   'P 1'
#
loop_
_entity.id
_entity.type
_entity.pdbx_description
1 polymer ?
#
loop_
_entity_poly.entity_id
_entity_poly.type
_entity_poly.pdbx_seq_one_letter_code
_entity_poly.pdbx_strand_id
1 'polypeptide(L)'
;MEEISIMVAYDAHVFSQLYDEDFLANLVAVSKPKSVVPTKKLKKYEREYQTMRESQLQQEDPMDRYKRENRRLQEASMRLEQENDDLAHELVTSKIALRNDLDQAEDKADVLNKELLLTKQKLVETEEEKRKQEEETAQGKVMACKHCSEIFSKEGALKLPAVSTENKGIETDDEKDALKKQLREMELELAQTKLQLVEAKCKIQVRKFKSICFDRT
;
A
#
# COMPACT_ATOMS: atom_id res chain seq x y z
N MET A 1 -19.34 28.49 -4.67
CA MET A 1 -20.43 27.83 -3.94
C MET A 1 -19.85 27.51 -2.58
N GLU A 2 -20.28 28.20 -1.53
CA GLU A 2 -19.84 27.90 -0.17
C GLU A 2 -20.48 26.59 0.26
N GLU A 3 -19.66 25.57 0.52
CA GLU A 3 -20.12 24.27 1.00
C GLU A 3 -20.49 24.40 2.48
N ILE A 4 -21.79 24.52 2.76
CA ILE A 4 -22.30 24.49 4.13
C ILE A 4 -22.16 23.05 4.64
N SER A 5 -21.31 22.85 5.64
CA SER A 5 -21.11 21.55 6.28
C SER A 5 -22.45 20.97 6.77
N ILE A 6 -22.71 19.71 6.43
CA ILE A 6 -23.93 18.97 6.80
C ILE A 6 -24.18 19.03 8.31
N MET A 7 -23.12 19.11 9.12
CA MET A 7 -23.20 19.22 10.58
C MET A 7 -23.75 20.59 11.03
N VAL A 8 -23.38 21.68 10.35
CA VAL A 8 -23.86 23.04 10.66
C VAL A 8 -25.33 23.21 10.22
N ALA A 9 -25.71 22.58 9.11
CA ALA A 9 -27.11 22.51 8.68
C ALA A 9 -27.97 21.66 9.65
N TYR A 10 -27.43 20.55 10.17
CA TYR A 10 -28.09 19.73 11.18
C TYR A 10 -28.25 20.49 12.51
N ASP A 11 -27.20 21.15 12.99
CA ASP A 11 -27.25 21.89 14.26
C ASP A 11 -28.24 23.07 14.20
N ALA A 12 -28.29 23.80 13.09
CA ALA A 12 -29.28 24.86 12.89
C ALA A 12 -30.73 24.33 12.83
N HIS A 13 -30.93 23.17 12.20
CA HIS A 13 -32.25 22.54 12.10
C HIS A 13 -32.72 21.96 13.44
N VAL A 14 -31.80 21.41 14.23
CA VAL A 14 -32.07 20.91 15.60
C VAL A 14 -32.38 22.08 16.53
N PHE A 15 -31.64 23.20 16.44
CA PHE A 15 -31.92 24.39 17.25
C PHE A 15 -33.30 24.99 16.93
N SER A 16 -33.66 25.13 15.65
CA SER A 16 -34.99 25.66 15.28
C SER A 16 -36.15 24.74 15.71
N GLN A 17 -35.98 23.41 15.60
CA GLN A 17 -37.01 22.46 16.06
C GLN A 17 -37.27 22.53 17.57
N LEU A 18 -36.24 22.78 18.38
CA LEU A 18 -36.38 22.90 19.83
C LEU A 18 -37.13 24.18 20.25
N TYR A 19 -36.92 25.30 19.54
CA TYR A 19 -37.67 26.54 19.80
C TYR A 19 -39.13 26.45 19.36
N ASP A 20 -39.42 25.73 18.27
CA ASP A 20 -40.79 25.54 17.78
C ASP A 20 -41.61 24.59 18.67
N GLU A 21 -40.99 23.52 19.20
CA GLU A 21 -41.66 22.59 20.13
C GLU A 21 -42.08 23.29 21.44
N ASP A 22 -41.21 24.11 22.04
CA ASP A 22 -41.52 24.85 23.27
C ASP A 22 -42.55 25.98 23.06
N PHE A 23 -42.53 26.62 21.88
CA PHE A 23 -43.50 27.63 21.50
C PHE A 23 -44.89 27.02 21.23
N LEU A 24 -44.94 25.91 20.49
CA LEU A 24 -46.16 25.15 20.25
C LEU A 24 -46.72 24.55 21.54
N ALA A 25 -45.86 24.03 22.44
CA ALA A 25 -46.27 23.53 23.73
C ALA A 25 -46.93 24.63 24.59
N ASN A 26 -46.37 25.85 24.59
CA ASN A 26 -46.97 27.00 25.28
C ASN A 26 -48.28 27.45 24.62
N LEU A 27 -48.35 27.53 23.30
CA LEU A 27 -49.57 27.93 22.59
C LEU A 27 -50.71 26.92 22.79
N VAL A 28 -50.40 25.62 22.84
CA VAL A 28 -51.34 24.52 23.15
C VAL A 28 -51.78 24.56 24.61
N ALA A 29 -50.90 24.98 25.54
CA ALA A 29 -51.25 25.15 26.95
C ALA A 29 -52.21 26.33 27.20
N VAL A 30 -52.12 27.39 26.39
CA VAL A 30 -52.95 28.60 26.51
C VAL A 30 -54.29 28.46 25.77
N SER A 31 -54.35 27.68 24.69
CA SER A 31 -55.54 27.58 23.81
C SER A 31 -56.56 26.51 24.19
N LYS A 32 -56.23 25.55 25.07
CA LYS A 32 -57.18 24.49 25.47
C LYS A 32 -58.11 24.98 26.58
N PRO A 33 -59.45 24.95 26.42
CA PRO A 33 -60.34 24.99 27.58
C PRO A 33 -59.99 23.80 28.47
N LYS A 34 -59.61 24.07 29.72
CA LYS A 34 -59.41 23.04 30.75
C LYS A 34 -60.76 22.40 31.06
N SER A 35 -61.24 21.50 30.20
CA SER A 35 -62.07 20.41 30.67
C SER A 35 -61.16 19.59 31.58
N VAL A 36 -61.27 19.83 32.87
CA VAL A 36 -60.54 19.05 33.87
C VAL A 36 -61.18 17.67 33.83
N VAL A 37 -60.71 16.81 32.91
CA VAL A 37 -60.90 15.37 33.05
C VAL A 37 -60.44 15.08 34.47
N PRO A 38 -61.33 14.60 35.37
CA PRO A 38 -60.99 14.47 36.77
C PRO A 38 -59.72 13.62 36.90
N THR A 39 -58.59 14.26 37.20
CA THR A 39 -57.25 13.64 37.13
C THR A 39 -57.13 12.44 38.07
N LYS A 40 -57.92 12.45 39.14
CA LYS A 40 -58.09 11.32 40.06
C LYS A 40 -58.74 10.09 39.39
N LYS A 41 -59.73 10.28 38.51
CA LYS A 41 -60.36 9.18 37.76
C LYS A 41 -59.43 8.68 36.66
N LEU A 42 -58.73 9.57 35.96
CA LEU A 42 -57.77 9.19 34.93
C LEU A 42 -56.63 8.32 35.49
N LYS A 43 -56.02 8.76 36.60
CA LYS A 43 -54.98 7.96 37.31
C LYS A 43 -55.49 6.63 37.84
N LYS A 44 -56.79 6.54 38.16
CA LYS A 44 -57.44 5.29 38.56
C LYS A 44 -57.56 4.35 37.35
N TYR A 45 -58.05 4.84 36.21
CA TYR A 45 -58.14 4.04 34.98
C TYR A 45 -56.78 3.61 34.44
N GLU A 46 -55.77 4.48 34.53
CA GLU A 46 -54.40 4.16 34.14
C GLU A 46 -53.82 3.01 35.00
N ARG A 47 -54.02 3.06 36.32
CA ARG A 47 -53.65 1.96 37.22
C ARG A 47 -54.45 0.70 36.95
N GLU A 48 -55.76 0.80 36.75
CA GLU A 48 -56.61 -0.35 36.41
C GLU A 48 -56.18 -0.99 35.08
N TYR A 49 -55.81 -0.19 34.09
CA TYR A 49 -55.29 -0.66 32.81
C TYR A 49 -53.93 -1.36 32.97
N GLN A 50 -53.02 -0.79 33.77
CA GLN A 50 -51.73 -1.39 34.09
C GLN A 50 -51.90 -2.72 34.82
N THR A 51 -52.73 -2.76 35.88
CA THR A 51 -53.01 -3.99 36.64
C THR A 51 -53.70 -5.04 35.77
N MET A 52 -54.63 -4.65 34.90
CA MET A 52 -55.27 -5.57 33.95
C MET A 52 -54.24 -6.15 32.99
N ARG A 53 -53.33 -5.33 32.44
CA ARG A 53 -52.24 -5.77 31.56
C ARG A 53 -51.28 -6.72 32.26
N GLU A 54 -50.86 -6.41 33.49
CA GLU A 54 -49.99 -7.25 34.31
C GLU A 54 -50.67 -8.57 34.68
N SER A 55 -51.94 -8.55 35.06
CA SER A 55 -52.73 -9.74 35.35
C SER A 55 -52.94 -10.62 34.12
N GLN A 56 -53.15 -10.02 32.94
CA GLN A 56 -53.22 -10.77 31.67
C GLN A 56 -51.87 -11.41 31.34
N LEU A 57 -50.76 -10.72 31.61
CA LEU A 57 -49.41 -11.26 31.42
C LEU A 57 -49.10 -12.42 32.38
N GLN A 58 -49.57 -12.34 33.62
CA GLN A 58 -49.42 -13.40 34.63
C GLN A 58 -50.37 -14.60 34.39
N GLN A 59 -51.50 -14.38 33.72
CA GLN A 59 -52.42 -15.45 33.31
C GLN A 59 -51.98 -16.19 32.05
N GLU A 60 -51.10 -15.60 31.23
CA GLU A 60 -50.58 -16.28 30.04
C GLU A 60 -49.84 -17.56 30.46
N ASP A 61 -50.21 -18.70 29.87
CA ASP A 61 -49.58 -19.99 30.17
C ASP A 61 -48.08 -19.88 29.89
N PRO A 62 -47.20 -20.13 30.88
CA PRO A 62 -45.76 -20.13 30.70
C PRO A 62 -45.32 -20.96 29.48
N MET A 63 -45.97 -22.10 29.22
CA MET A 63 -45.68 -22.94 28.06
C MET A 63 -45.96 -22.25 26.74
N ASP A 64 -47.04 -21.49 26.62
CA ASP A 64 -47.40 -20.82 25.37
C ASP A 64 -46.49 -19.61 25.09
N ARG A 65 -46.06 -18.91 26.14
CA ARG A 65 -45.02 -17.89 26.03
C ARG A 65 -43.72 -18.49 25.51
N TYR A 66 -43.25 -19.60 26.10
CA TYR A 66 -42.01 -20.25 25.67
C TYR A 66 -42.11 -20.83 24.26
N LYS A 67 -43.25 -21.39 23.85
CA LYS A 67 -43.46 -21.86 22.47
C LYS A 67 -43.36 -20.71 21.46
N ARG A 68 -43.96 -19.55 21.75
CA ARG A 68 -43.91 -18.38 20.87
C ARG A 68 -42.48 -17.86 20.74
N GLU A 69 -41.76 -17.78 21.86
CA GLU A 69 -40.37 -17.33 21.85
C GLU A 69 -39.46 -18.31 21.13
N ASN A 70 -39.63 -19.61 21.35
CA ASN A 70 -38.85 -20.63 20.65
C ASN A 70 -39.09 -20.59 19.14
N ARG A 71 -40.35 -20.40 18.70
CA ARG A 71 -40.65 -20.18 17.28
C ARG A 71 -39.93 -18.95 16.72
N ARG A 72 -39.96 -17.82 17.43
CA ARG A 72 -39.25 -16.59 17.01
C ARG A 72 -37.75 -16.81 16.89
N LEU A 73 -37.16 -17.50 17.86
CA LEU A 73 -35.73 -17.82 17.87
C LEU A 73 -35.37 -18.78 16.73
N GLN A 74 -36.22 -19.78 16.45
CA GLN A 74 -36.04 -20.68 15.30
C GLN A 74 -36.09 -19.93 13.98
N GLU A 75 -37.07 -19.05 13.79
CA GLU A 75 -37.19 -18.22 12.59
C GLU A 75 -35.97 -17.29 12.43
N ALA A 76 -35.49 -16.69 13.52
CA ALA A 76 -34.28 -15.86 13.51
C ALA A 76 -33.01 -16.68 13.20
N SER A 77 -32.88 -17.89 13.75
CA SER A 77 -31.76 -18.80 13.46
C SER A 77 -31.73 -19.17 11.98
N MET A 78 -32.87 -19.57 11.42
CA MET A 78 -32.97 -19.92 10.00
C MET A 78 -32.58 -18.75 9.09
N ARG A 79 -32.98 -17.51 9.45
CA ARG A 79 -32.58 -16.32 8.69
C ARG A 79 -31.09 -16.05 8.76
N LEU A 80 -30.50 -16.14 9.96
CA LEU A 80 -29.07 -15.92 10.16
C LEU A 80 -28.23 -17.01 9.48
N GLU A 81 -28.70 -18.25 9.48
CA GLU A 81 -28.07 -19.36 8.76
C GLU A 81 -28.06 -19.08 7.25
N GLN A 82 -29.19 -18.65 6.68
CA GLN A 82 -29.25 -18.29 5.26
C GLN A 82 -28.34 -17.10 4.93
N GLU A 83 -28.38 -16.02 5.73
CA GLU A 83 -27.49 -14.86 5.54
C GLU A 83 -26.01 -15.26 5.66
N ASN A 84 -25.67 -16.21 6.53
CA ASN A 84 -24.31 -16.74 6.65
C ASN A 84 -23.89 -17.52 5.40
N ASP A 85 -24.76 -18.40 4.89
CA ASP A 85 -24.51 -19.19 3.68
C ASP A 85 -24.32 -18.28 2.46
N ASP A 86 -25.17 -17.24 2.31
CA ASP A 86 -25.06 -16.26 1.23
C ASP A 86 -23.73 -15.50 1.30
N LEU A 87 -23.35 -15.00 2.49
CA LEU A 87 -22.07 -14.32 2.69
C LEU A 87 -20.87 -15.25 2.45
N ALA A 88 -20.97 -16.52 2.85
CA ALA A 88 -19.93 -17.50 2.60
C ALA A 88 -19.75 -17.76 1.09
N HIS A 89 -20.86 -17.88 0.35
CA HIS A 89 -20.85 -18.03 -1.10
C HIS A 89 -20.26 -16.81 -1.81
N GLU A 90 -20.67 -15.60 -1.43
CA GLU A 90 -20.11 -14.35 -1.97
C GLU A 90 -18.61 -14.26 -1.70
N LEU A 91 -18.18 -14.54 -0.46
CA LEU A 91 -16.78 -14.50 -0.08
C LEU A 91 -15.93 -15.49 -0.88
N VAL A 92 -16.41 -16.73 -1.03
CA VAL A 92 -15.70 -17.75 -1.81
C VAL A 92 -15.62 -17.35 -3.28
N THR A 93 -16.73 -16.85 -3.85
CA THR A 93 -16.78 -16.40 -5.25
C THR A 93 -15.83 -15.25 -5.50
N SER A 94 -15.87 -14.21 -4.65
CA SER A 94 -14.97 -13.06 -4.72
C SER A 94 -13.50 -13.47 -4.56
N LYS A 95 -13.21 -14.39 -3.62
CA LYS A 95 -11.87 -14.92 -3.40
C LYS A 95 -11.33 -15.68 -4.62
N ILE A 96 -12.16 -16.47 -5.30
CA ILE A 96 -11.76 -17.16 -6.54
C ILE A 96 -11.47 -16.15 -7.64
N ALA A 97 -12.35 -15.16 -7.83
CA ALA A 97 -12.14 -14.11 -8.84
C ALA A 97 -10.83 -13.35 -8.62
N LEU A 98 -10.56 -12.89 -7.40
CA LEU A 98 -9.34 -12.16 -7.06
C LEU A 98 -8.07 -13.01 -7.25
N ARG A 99 -8.14 -14.32 -6.98
CA ARG A 99 -7.02 -15.23 -7.27
C ARG A 99 -6.74 -15.33 -8.76
N ASN A 100 -7.79 -15.50 -9.58
CA ASN A 100 -7.63 -15.55 -11.03
C ASN A 100 -7.06 -14.24 -11.59
N ASP A 101 -7.50 -13.10 -11.06
CA ASP A 101 -6.98 -11.78 -11.46
C ASP A 101 -5.50 -11.62 -11.07
N LEU A 102 -5.12 -12.11 -9.87
CA LEU A 102 -3.73 -12.12 -9.42
C LEU A 102 -2.86 -12.99 -10.33
N ASP A 103 -3.28 -14.24 -10.59
CA ASP A 103 -2.56 -15.17 -11.47
C ASP A 103 -2.37 -14.55 -12.87
N GLN A 104 -3.41 -13.91 -13.42
CA GLN A 104 -3.32 -13.24 -14.70
C GLN A 104 -2.37 -12.02 -14.68
N ALA A 105 -2.34 -11.27 -13.60
CA ALA A 105 -1.43 -10.13 -13.45
C ALA A 105 0.03 -10.59 -13.34
N GLU A 106 0.28 -11.68 -12.63
CA GLU A 106 1.60 -12.32 -12.51
C GLU A 106 2.09 -12.82 -13.88
N ASP A 107 1.27 -13.55 -14.62
CA ASP A 107 1.59 -14.02 -15.98
C ASP A 107 1.95 -12.85 -16.92
N LYS A 108 1.18 -11.76 -16.87
CA LYS A 108 1.44 -10.56 -17.67
C LYS A 108 2.77 -9.89 -17.29
N ALA A 109 3.07 -9.82 -16.00
CA ALA A 109 4.33 -9.26 -15.52
C ALA A 109 5.53 -10.08 -16.01
N ASP A 110 5.41 -11.40 -16.00
CA ASP A 110 6.44 -12.31 -16.49
C ASP A 110 6.66 -12.18 -18.00
N VAL A 111 5.58 -12.07 -18.78
CA VAL A 111 5.66 -11.82 -20.24
C VAL A 111 6.35 -10.48 -20.51
N LEU A 112 5.89 -9.40 -19.88
CA LEU A 112 6.47 -8.06 -20.06
C LEU A 112 7.95 -8.02 -19.64
N ASN A 113 8.33 -8.72 -18.58
CA ASN A 113 9.72 -8.78 -18.14
C ASN A 113 10.61 -9.52 -19.15
N LYS A 114 10.12 -10.61 -19.76
CA LYS A 114 10.82 -11.31 -20.86
C LYS A 114 10.97 -10.41 -22.08
N GLU A 115 9.91 -9.73 -22.51
CA GLU A 115 9.95 -8.79 -23.64
C GLU A 115 10.90 -7.61 -23.39
N LEU A 116 10.90 -7.08 -22.17
CA LEU A 116 11.82 -6.02 -21.75
C LEU A 116 13.28 -6.48 -21.85
N LEU A 117 13.58 -7.69 -21.38
CA LEU A 117 14.92 -8.26 -21.44
C LEU A 117 15.38 -8.43 -22.90
N LEU A 118 14.49 -8.97 -23.76
CA LEU A 118 14.78 -9.13 -25.19
C LEU A 118 15.01 -7.77 -25.87
N THR A 119 14.20 -6.76 -25.55
CA THR A 119 14.35 -5.40 -26.11
C THR A 119 15.65 -4.76 -25.64
N LYS A 120 16.01 -4.92 -24.36
CA LYS A 120 17.30 -4.45 -23.82
C LYS A 120 18.48 -5.10 -24.51
N GLN A 121 18.43 -6.43 -24.72
CA GLN A 121 19.49 -7.14 -25.42
C GLN A 121 19.67 -6.61 -26.85
N LYS A 122 18.57 -6.48 -27.61
CA LYS A 122 18.61 -5.92 -28.97
C LYS A 122 19.16 -4.50 -29.01
N LEU A 123 18.82 -3.68 -28.02
CA LEU A 123 19.33 -2.31 -27.92
C LEU A 123 20.85 -2.32 -27.72
N VAL A 124 21.36 -3.14 -26.80
CA VAL A 124 22.81 -3.29 -26.57
C VAL A 124 23.51 -3.75 -27.84
N GLU A 125 23.01 -4.79 -28.51
CA GLU A 125 23.57 -5.29 -29.77
C GLU A 125 23.61 -4.18 -30.85
N THR A 126 22.55 -3.37 -30.94
CA THR A 126 22.47 -2.25 -31.89
C THR A 126 23.43 -1.11 -31.53
N GLU A 127 23.59 -0.80 -30.24
CA GLU A 127 24.54 0.21 -29.75
C GLU A 127 25.99 -0.22 -29.98
N GLU A 128 26.31 -1.50 -29.76
CA GLU A 128 27.64 -2.05 -30.02
C GLU A 128 27.99 -2.04 -31.51
N GLU A 129 27.06 -2.43 -32.38
CA GLU A 129 27.27 -2.37 -33.84
C GLU A 129 27.45 -0.94 -34.32
N LYS A 130 26.65 0.01 -33.80
CA LYS A 130 26.83 1.43 -34.10
C LYS A 130 28.19 1.94 -33.63
N ARG A 131 28.63 1.59 -32.42
CA ARG A 131 29.94 1.97 -31.89
C ARG A 131 31.07 1.42 -32.77
N LYS A 132 30.97 0.16 -33.19
CA LYS A 132 31.93 -0.47 -34.09
C LYS A 132 31.97 0.21 -35.46
N GLN A 133 30.80 0.54 -36.03
CA GLN A 133 30.72 1.29 -37.28
C GLN A 133 31.33 2.70 -37.17
N GLU A 134 31.12 3.38 -36.05
CA GLU A 134 31.74 4.68 -35.76
C GLU A 134 33.26 4.55 -35.64
N GLU A 135 33.76 3.50 -34.98
CA GLU A 135 35.19 3.19 -34.87
C GLU A 135 35.82 2.90 -36.23
N GLU A 136 35.20 2.03 -37.04
CA GLU A 136 35.65 1.73 -38.42
C GLU A 136 35.63 3.00 -39.30
N THR A 137 34.62 3.85 -39.15
CA THR A 137 34.52 5.12 -39.88
C THR A 137 35.60 6.10 -39.44
N ALA A 138 35.88 6.21 -38.14
CA ALA A 138 36.95 7.04 -37.60
C ALA A 138 38.32 6.53 -38.07
N GLN A 139 38.53 5.22 -38.02
CA GLN A 139 39.73 4.58 -38.53
C GLN A 139 39.91 4.82 -40.03
N GLY A 140 38.85 4.69 -40.83
CA GLY A 140 38.87 5.02 -42.25
C GLY A 140 39.27 6.47 -42.53
N LYS A 141 38.76 7.42 -41.72
CA LYS A 141 39.16 8.85 -41.79
C LYS A 141 40.63 9.07 -41.43
N VAL A 142 41.14 8.38 -40.40
CA VAL A 142 42.57 8.44 -40.01
C VAL A 142 43.45 7.91 -41.14
N MET A 143 43.10 6.77 -41.74
CA MET A 143 43.87 6.16 -42.82
C MET A 143 43.80 6.94 -44.13
N ALA A 144 42.73 7.71 -44.38
CA ALA A 144 42.62 8.61 -45.53
C ALA A 144 43.50 9.87 -45.41
N CYS A 145 43.93 10.23 -44.19
CA CYS A 145 44.84 11.35 -43.96
C CYS A 145 46.30 10.92 -44.22
N LYS A 146 46.98 11.62 -45.13
CA LYS A 146 48.37 11.34 -45.51
C LYS A 146 49.32 11.36 -44.29
N HIS A 147 49.22 12.38 -43.45
CA HIS A 147 50.08 12.51 -42.26
C HIS A 147 49.77 11.45 -41.19
N CYS A 148 48.48 11.18 -40.91
CA CYS A 148 48.10 10.25 -39.86
C CYS A 148 48.37 8.78 -40.24
N SER A 149 48.24 8.42 -41.51
CA SER A 149 48.49 7.04 -41.98
C SER A 149 49.96 6.60 -41.91
N GLU A 150 50.90 7.53 -41.84
CA GLU A 150 52.33 7.25 -41.59
C GLU A 150 52.59 6.95 -40.10
N ILE A 151 51.80 7.56 -39.21
CA ILE A 151 51.97 7.49 -37.75
C ILE A 151 51.20 6.31 -37.14
N PHE A 152 50.03 5.97 -37.68
CA PHE A 152 49.14 4.94 -37.15
C PHE A 152 49.09 3.70 -38.06
N SER A 153 49.06 2.51 -37.45
CA SER A 153 48.84 1.25 -38.15
C SER A 153 47.35 1.00 -38.42
N LYS A 154 47.05 -0.01 -39.26
CA LYS A 154 45.69 -0.50 -39.51
C LYS A 154 45.03 -1.13 -38.28
N GLU A 155 45.78 -1.33 -37.20
CA GLU A 155 45.28 -1.82 -35.91
C GLU A 155 45.20 -0.69 -34.87
N GLY A 156 45.42 0.57 -35.27
CA GLY A 156 45.41 1.73 -34.37
C GLY A 156 46.67 1.87 -33.51
N ALA A 157 47.67 1.01 -33.68
CA ALA A 157 48.94 1.10 -32.96
C ALA A 157 49.83 2.20 -33.55
N LEU A 158 50.50 2.96 -32.67
CA LEU A 158 51.52 3.92 -33.09
C LEU A 158 52.68 3.16 -33.73
N LYS A 159 53.00 3.48 -34.98
CA LYS A 159 54.28 3.11 -35.60
C LYS A 159 55.33 4.06 -35.04
N LEU A 160 55.81 3.77 -33.84
CA LEU A 160 56.98 4.45 -33.30
C LEU A 160 58.18 4.10 -34.20
N PRO A 161 58.86 5.08 -34.81
CA PRO A 161 60.17 4.83 -35.36
C PRO A 161 61.07 4.42 -34.19
N ALA A 162 61.89 3.39 -34.37
CA ALA A 162 62.84 2.92 -33.39
C ALA A 162 63.84 4.04 -33.04
N VAL A 163 63.48 4.90 -32.09
CA VAL A 163 64.36 5.90 -31.49
C VAL A 163 64.76 5.37 -30.13
N SER A 164 66.01 4.95 -30.08
CA SER A 164 66.82 4.70 -28.89
C SER A 164 66.46 5.67 -27.76
N THR A 165 65.91 5.15 -26.66
CA THR A 165 65.74 5.94 -25.44
C THR A 165 66.10 5.10 -24.22
N GLU A 166 67.39 4.99 -23.92
CA GLU A 166 67.91 4.45 -22.66
C GLU A 166 67.70 5.40 -21.45
N ASN A 167 66.81 6.40 -21.54
CA ASN A 167 66.63 7.42 -20.50
C ASN A 167 65.17 7.68 -20.07
N LYS A 168 64.19 6.85 -20.45
CA LYS A 168 62.77 6.97 -20.00
C LYS A 168 62.31 5.91 -19.00
N GLY A 169 63.16 4.94 -18.68
CA GLY A 169 62.80 3.79 -17.84
C GLY A 169 62.64 4.11 -16.35
N ILE A 170 63.24 5.20 -15.86
CA ILE A 170 63.27 5.50 -14.41
C ILE A 170 62.02 6.30 -13.98
N GLU A 171 61.65 7.37 -14.69
CA GLU A 171 60.47 8.20 -14.33
C GLU A 171 59.14 7.46 -14.48
N THR A 172 59.04 6.51 -15.41
CA THR A 172 57.81 5.72 -15.65
C THR A 172 57.62 4.58 -14.65
N ASP A 173 58.70 4.08 -14.05
CA ASP A 173 58.63 3.05 -13.01
C ASP A 173 58.18 3.65 -11.68
N ASP A 174 58.65 4.86 -11.35
CA ASP A 174 58.23 5.60 -10.16
C ASP A 174 56.73 5.96 -10.18
N GLU A 175 56.21 6.44 -11.31
CA GLU A 175 54.78 6.75 -11.47
C GLU A 175 53.92 5.48 -11.40
N LYS A 176 54.39 4.40 -12.01
CA LYS A 176 53.75 3.09 -11.95
C LYS A 176 53.72 2.53 -10.52
N ASP A 177 54.78 2.72 -9.76
CA ASP A 177 54.84 2.28 -8.36
C ASP A 177 54.00 3.17 -7.43
N ALA A 178 53.89 4.46 -7.71
CA ALA A 178 52.94 5.37 -7.05
C ALA A 178 51.49 4.96 -7.30
N LEU A 179 51.12 4.64 -8.56
CA LEU A 179 49.78 4.17 -8.91
C LEU A 179 49.44 2.80 -8.28
N LYS A 180 50.39 1.87 -8.26
CA LYS A 180 50.22 0.58 -7.53
C LYS A 180 50.04 0.81 -6.03
N LYS A 181 50.73 1.79 -5.44
CA LYS A 181 50.57 2.15 -4.04
C LYS A 181 49.16 2.70 -3.77
N GLN A 182 48.69 3.61 -4.60
CA GLN A 182 47.32 4.15 -4.52
C GLN A 182 46.26 3.06 -4.70
N LEU A 183 46.47 2.11 -5.63
CA LEU A 183 45.57 0.98 -5.84
C LEU A 183 45.44 0.14 -4.57
N ARG A 184 46.57 -0.21 -3.93
CA ARG A 184 46.57 -0.97 -2.67
C ARG A 184 45.90 -0.22 -1.53
N GLU A 185 46.05 1.09 -1.48
CA GLU A 185 45.44 1.94 -0.45
C GLU A 185 43.91 1.99 -0.62
N MET A 186 43.42 2.19 -1.85
CA MET A 186 41.99 2.10 -2.15
C MET A 186 41.41 0.69 -1.91
N GLU A 187 42.16 -0.37 -2.19
CA GLU A 187 41.76 -1.74 -1.88
C GLU A 187 41.58 -1.97 -0.38
N LEU A 188 42.48 -1.40 0.44
CA LEU A 188 42.40 -1.48 1.90
C LEU A 188 41.18 -0.71 2.45
N GLU A 189 40.96 0.52 1.97
CA GLU A 189 39.79 1.33 2.35
C GLU A 189 38.48 0.66 1.97
N LEU A 190 38.43 0.04 0.78
CA LEU A 190 37.27 -0.72 0.33
C LEU A 190 37.02 -1.93 1.22
N ALA A 191 38.06 -2.68 1.60
CA ALA A 191 37.95 -3.81 2.51
C ALA A 191 37.45 -3.38 3.90
N GLN A 192 37.95 -2.27 4.43
CA GLN A 192 37.51 -1.71 5.70
C GLN A 192 36.04 -1.26 5.66
N THR A 193 35.62 -0.59 4.59
CA THR A 193 34.22 -0.17 4.40
C THR A 193 33.28 -1.37 4.26
N LYS A 194 33.70 -2.43 3.53
CA LYS A 194 32.95 -3.68 3.44
C LYS A 194 32.78 -4.36 4.80
N LEU A 195 33.82 -4.37 5.63
CA LEU A 195 33.76 -4.92 6.98
C LEU A 195 32.76 -4.15 7.85
N GLN A 196 32.82 -2.81 7.85
CA GLN A 196 31.87 -1.96 8.58
C GLN A 196 30.42 -2.21 8.15
N LEU A 197 30.18 -2.40 6.84
CA LEU A 197 28.85 -2.73 6.32
C LEU A 197 28.34 -4.07 6.86
N VAL A 198 29.20 -5.11 6.91
CA VAL A 198 28.85 -6.42 7.46
C VAL A 198 28.53 -6.31 8.95
N GLU A 199 29.36 -5.60 9.73
CA GLU A 199 29.11 -5.38 11.16
C GLU A 199 27.79 -4.65 11.42
N ALA A 200 27.48 -3.62 10.63
CA ALA A 200 26.22 -2.89 10.72
C ALA A 200 25.02 -3.80 10.41
N LYS A 201 25.11 -4.62 9.35
CA LYS A 201 24.08 -5.60 9.00
C LYS A 201 23.86 -6.62 10.12
N CYS A 202 24.93 -7.16 10.71
CA CYS A 202 24.82 -8.07 11.85
C CYS A 202 24.18 -7.40 13.07
N LYS A 203 24.57 -6.16 13.41
CA LYS A 203 23.94 -5.39 14.51
C LYS A 203 22.44 -5.19 14.29
N ILE A 204 22.03 -4.87 13.06
CA ILE A 204 20.60 -4.73 12.71
C ILE A 204 19.88 -6.07 12.86
N GLN A 205 20.48 -7.17 12.40
CA GLN A 205 19.88 -8.50 12.49
C GLN A 205 19.70 -8.96 13.94
N VAL A 206 20.69 -8.70 14.81
CA VAL A 206 20.58 -8.97 16.26
C VAL A 206 19.49 -8.13 16.91
N ARG A 207 19.36 -6.84 16.56
CA ARG A 207 18.28 -5.97 17.05
C ARG A 207 16.91 -6.46 16.60
N LYS A 208 16.77 -6.84 15.32
CA LYS A 208 15.52 -7.42 14.79
C LYS A 208 15.14 -8.71 15.51
N PHE A 209 16.10 -9.61 15.72
CA PHE A 209 15.88 -10.86 16.45
C PHE A 209 15.44 -10.60 17.90
N LYS A 210 16.09 -9.66 18.60
CA LYS A 210 15.68 -9.26 19.96
C LYS A 210 14.26 -8.67 20.02
N SER A 211 13.86 -7.84 19.06
CA SER A 211 12.49 -7.30 19.00
C SER A 211 11.47 -8.43 18.85
N ILE A 212 11.69 -9.35 17.91
CA ILE A 212 10.78 -10.48 17.66
C ILE A 212 10.63 -11.38 18.89
N CYS A 213 11.72 -11.61 19.63
CA CYS A 213 11.68 -12.42 20.85
C CYS A 213 11.01 -11.69 22.04
N PHE A 214 11.13 -10.37 22.14
CA PHE A 214 10.54 -9.58 23.23
C PHE A 214 9.04 -9.33 23.02
N ASP A 215 8.58 -9.18 21.77
CA ASP A 215 7.16 -9.03 21.41
C ASP A 215 6.35 -10.35 21.55
N ARG A 216 6.99 -11.48 21.90
CA ARG A 216 6.37 -12.81 22.08
C ARG A 216 6.28 -13.31 23.53
N THR A 217 6.67 -12.49 24.50
CA THR A 217 6.52 -12.73 25.95
C THR A 217 5.59 -11.71 26.57
#